data_AF-A0A2V2RIN1-F1
#
_entry.id   AF-A0A2V2RIN1-F1
#
_cell.length_a   1.000
_cell.length_b   1.000
_cell.length_c   1.000
_cell.angle_alpha   90.00
_cell.angle_beta   90.00
_cell.angle_gamma   90.00
#
_symmetry.space_group_name_H-M   'P 1'
#
loop_
_entity.id
_entity.type
_entity.pdbx_description
1 polymer ?
#
loop_
_entity_poly.entity_id
_entity_poly.type
_entity_poly.pdbx_seq_one_letter_code
_entity_poly.pdbx_strand_id
1 'polypeptide(L)'
;MKLPFIIICDDDVQVLRAIQRDIRNQYRNDYRIAATESANEALDLIKELKLKNETVALFISDQRMPEMEGIVFLEKAKEIFPEAKQVLLTAYSDIEAAIRAINNVRLDYYLLKPWNPPEEKLYPIINELLEDWQAFYKPDHEGIRIIGFQWSPHSHRLKEFLSGNLVPYIWMDVEANKDAEQYVASAKSSYSDLPLVVLKDGSVLTNPDLPDLAASVGLQQKPLSEMYDVLIIGAGPAGLAASVYGSCEGLKTLLIEKTNPGGQASSSARIENYLGFPSGLSGAELTRRAISQTTRFGTEILTPKEVKSICVKDGYKIIELNDGTVVHSKAIIIATGAAYEKLNIEGIERFTGAGIYYGAAAVEAHACKNESIYIIGGGNSACQAAMYMSKFATEVNMLIRRDALKQTAANYLVENISKTPNIKILPHTEVVAVAGDKVLEAVTLRNAVTGEEKSVPAKALFVYI
;
A
#
# COMPACT_ATOMS: atom_id res chain seq x y z
N MET A 1 -7.54 16.60 11.69
CA MET A 1 -6.75 15.64 12.49
C MET A 1 -5.64 16.30 13.30
N LYS A 2 -5.56 16.02 14.62
CA LYS A 2 -4.37 16.36 15.42
C LYS A 2 -3.20 15.52 14.93
N LEU A 3 -2.03 16.14 14.77
CA LEU A 3 -0.83 15.42 14.33
C LEU A 3 -0.46 14.33 15.36
N PRO A 4 -0.27 13.06 14.94
CA PRO A 4 0.11 11.98 15.82
C PRO A 4 1.50 12.20 16.43
N PHE A 5 1.76 11.57 17.57
CA PHE A 5 3.01 11.73 18.31
C PHE A 5 4.09 10.75 17.86
N ILE A 6 5.32 11.25 17.78
CA ILE A 6 6.54 10.46 17.90
C ILE A 6 7.11 10.74 19.28
N ILE A 7 7.32 9.69 20.06
CA ILE A 7 7.84 9.77 21.43
C ILE A 7 9.24 9.18 21.45
N ILE A 8 10.19 9.95 21.96
CA ILE A 8 11.59 9.58 22.05
C ILE A 8 11.98 9.53 23.53
N CYS A 9 12.58 8.43 23.98
CA CYS A 9 13.11 8.27 25.33
C CYS A 9 14.57 7.85 25.26
N ASP A 10 15.46 8.65 25.83
CA ASP A 10 16.90 8.37 25.89
C ASP A 10 17.49 9.16 27.07
N ASP A 11 18.17 8.49 27.99
CA ASP A 11 18.77 9.11 29.19
C ASP A 11 20.04 9.90 28.85
N ASP A 12 20.68 9.64 27.70
CA ASP A 12 21.78 10.45 27.20
C ASP A 12 21.23 11.71 26.52
N VAL A 13 21.34 12.84 27.22
CA VAL A 13 20.91 14.17 26.76
C VAL A 13 21.50 14.56 25.40
N GLN A 14 22.73 14.16 25.08
CA GLN A 14 23.35 14.49 23.80
C GLN A 14 22.70 13.70 22.66
N VAL A 15 22.48 12.41 22.90
CA VAL A 15 21.84 11.51 21.95
C VAL A 15 20.38 11.89 21.76
N LEU A 16 19.64 12.15 22.86
CA LEU A 16 18.26 12.61 22.84
C LEU A 16 18.10 13.89 22.02
N ARG A 17 18.98 14.88 22.21
CA ARG A 17 18.96 16.12 21.43
C ARG A 17 19.29 15.89 19.95
N ALA A 18 20.24 15.02 19.65
CA ALA A 18 20.61 14.69 18.29
C ALA A 18 19.43 14.05 17.54
N ILE A 19 18.82 13.00 18.12
CA ILE A 19 17.69 12.33 17.48
C ILE A 19 16.45 13.22 17.42
N GLN A 20 16.16 13.98 18.47
CA GLN A 20 15.03 14.89 18.49
C GLN A 20 15.18 15.96 17.40
N ARG A 21 16.40 16.49 17.20
CA ARG A 21 16.69 17.44 16.12
C ARG A 21 16.46 16.80 14.76
N ASP A 22 17.02 15.63 14.50
CA ASP A 22 16.94 14.96 13.20
C ASP A 22 15.49 14.57 12.88
N ILE A 23 14.74 14.01 13.85
CA ILE A 23 13.32 13.71 13.72
C ILE A 23 12.49 14.99 13.53
N ARG A 24 12.78 16.09 14.24
CA ARG A 24 12.08 17.38 14.05
C ARG A 24 12.33 17.98 12.68
N ASN A 25 13.55 17.89 12.16
CA ASN A 25 13.88 18.44 10.86
C ASN A 25 13.07 17.78 9.74
N GLN A 26 12.85 16.47 9.83
CA GLN A 26 12.18 15.70 8.79
C GLN A 26 10.65 15.59 8.98
N TYR A 27 10.15 15.46 10.21
CA TYR A 27 8.77 14.98 10.46
C TYR A 27 7.82 15.99 11.12
N ARG A 28 8.28 17.20 11.50
CA ARG A 28 7.47 18.18 12.27
C ARG A 28 6.17 18.64 11.60
N ASN A 29 6.07 18.52 10.28
CA ASN A 29 4.88 18.94 9.53
C ASN A 29 3.74 17.92 9.69
N ASP A 30 4.09 16.65 9.91
CA ASP A 30 3.15 15.52 9.93
C ASP A 30 3.00 14.89 11.31
N TYR A 31 3.92 15.21 12.25
CA TYR A 31 3.97 14.60 13.59
C TYR A 31 4.31 15.61 14.68
N ARG A 32 3.75 15.39 15.88
CA ARG A 32 4.17 16.06 17.12
C ARG A 32 5.31 15.27 17.75
N ILE A 33 6.36 15.97 18.20
CA ILE A 33 7.56 15.29 18.69
C ILE A 33 7.74 15.62 20.17
N ALA A 34 7.62 14.57 20.99
CA ALA A 34 7.91 14.60 22.41
C ALA A 34 9.18 13.80 22.68
N ALA A 35 10.03 14.32 23.58
CA ALA A 35 11.28 13.71 23.96
C ALA A 35 11.42 13.79 25.48
N THR A 36 11.84 12.70 26.12
CA THR A 36 12.01 12.60 27.58
C THR A 36 13.33 11.91 27.90
N GLU A 37 13.92 12.28 29.04
CA GLU A 37 15.17 11.68 29.54
C GLU A 37 14.88 10.49 30.47
N SER A 38 13.65 10.39 30.97
CA SER A 38 13.18 9.36 31.90
C SER A 38 12.12 8.49 31.24
N ALA A 39 12.24 7.17 31.45
CA ALA A 39 11.28 6.19 30.97
C ALA A 39 9.98 6.25 31.78
N ASN A 40 10.05 6.57 33.07
CA ASN A 40 8.86 6.79 33.89
C ASN A 40 8.08 8.03 33.43
N GLU A 41 8.77 9.15 33.15
CA GLU A 41 8.13 10.35 32.58
C GLU A 41 7.49 10.05 31.22
N ALA A 42 8.15 9.27 30.37
CA ALA A 42 7.59 8.83 29.10
C ALA A 42 6.29 8.02 29.28
N LEU A 43 6.24 7.10 30.23
CA LEU A 43 5.04 6.30 30.53
C LEU A 43 3.89 7.16 31.06
N ASP A 44 4.18 8.16 31.88
CA ASP A 44 3.15 9.07 32.38
C ASP A 44 2.59 9.96 31.26
N LEU A 45 3.45 10.45 30.36
CA LEU A 45 3.01 11.12 29.14
C LEU A 45 2.14 10.20 28.27
N ILE A 46 2.51 8.93 28.10
CA ILE A 46 1.75 7.96 27.33
C ILE A 46 0.33 7.78 27.91
N LYS A 47 0.21 7.66 29.24
CA LYS A 47 -1.10 7.56 29.91
C LYS A 47 -1.92 8.84 29.72
N GLU A 48 -1.29 10.01 29.84
CA GLU A 48 -1.95 11.30 29.63
C GLU A 48 -2.47 11.45 28.20
N LEU A 49 -1.66 11.07 27.21
CA LEU A 49 -2.06 11.07 25.79
C LEU A 49 -3.23 10.12 25.53
N LYS A 50 -3.22 8.94 26.16
CA LYS A 50 -4.34 8.00 26.06
C LYS A 50 -5.63 8.59 26.63
N LEU A 51 -5.58 9.23 27.79
CA LEU A 51 -6.73 9.91 28.41
C LEU A 51 -7.26 11.07 27.56
N LYS A 52 -6.37 11.75 26.82
CA LYS A 52 -6.72 12.84 25.91
C LYS A 52 -7.18 12.37 24.53
N ASN A 53 -7.29 11.05 24.32
CA ASN A 53 -7.58 10.43 23.03
C ASN A 53 -6.65 10.92 21.91
N GLU A 54 -5.37 11.09 22.23
CA GLU A 54 -4.32 11.44 21.28
C GLU A 54 -3.73 10.16 20.67
N THR A 55 -3.12 10.32 19.50
CA THR A 55 -2.54 9.22 18.73
C THR A 55 -1.03 9.19 18.90
N VAL A 56 -0.44 8.01 19.08
CA VAL A 56 1.02 7.80 18.99
C VAL A 56 1.33 6.92 17.78
N ALA A 57 2.24 7.38 16.94
CA ALA A 57 2.65 6.67 15.73
C ALA A 57 3.91 5.82 15.93
N LEU A 58 4.84 6.31 16.73
CA LEU A 58 6.15 5.71 16.86
C LEU A 58 6.76 6.00 18.24
N PHE A 59 7.32 4.96 18.83
CA PHE A 59 8.21 5.02 19.99
C PHE A 59 9.65 4.78 19.55
N ILE A 60 10.55 5.62 20.04
CA ILE A 60 12.01 5.42 19.90
C ILE A 60 12.59 5.41 21.31
N SER A 61 13.27 4.33 21.69
CA SER A 61 13.83 4.19 23.04
C SER A 61 15.29 3.77 22.99
N ASP A 62 16.14 4.32 23.85
CA ASP A 62 17.43 3.70 24.14
C ASP A 62 17.25 2.37 24.87
N GLN A 63 18.16 1.42 24.63
CA GLN A 63 18.13 0.12 25.30
C GLN A 63 18.56 0.19 26.78
N ARG A 64 19.56 1.02 27.12
CA ARG A 64 20.18 1.05 28.45
C ARG A 64 19.89 2.35 29.17
N MET A 65 18.67 2.45 29.70
CA MET A 65 18.29 3.57 30.56
C MET A 65 18.37 3.17 32.06
N PRO A 66 18.74 4.09 32.98
CA PRO A 66 18.96 3.80 34.39
C PRO A 66 17.73 3.26 35.14
N GLU A 67 16.53 3.67 34.73
CA GLU A 67 15.28 3.34 35.41
C GLU A 67 14.70 2.00 34.97
N MET A 68 14.75 1.74 33.66
CA MET A 68 14.30 0.49 33.03
C MET A 68 14.94 0.35 31.66
N GLU A 69 15.16 -0.89 31.23
CA GLU A 69 15.62 -1.14 29.87
C GLU A 69 14.58 -0.67 28.84
N GLY A 70 15.05 -0.19 27.69
CA GLY A 70 14.20 0.31 26.61
C GLY A 70 13.18 -0.70 26.13
N ILE A 71 13.57 -1.97 26.09
CA ILE A 71 12.67 -3.06 25.73
C ILE A 71 11.46 -3.16 26.68
N VAL A 72 11.69 -3.01 27.98
CA VAL A 72 10.63 -3.08 29.02
C VAL A 72 9.74 -1.84 28.94
N PHE A 73 10.32 -0.67 28.66
CA PHE A 73 9.57 0.54 28.38
C PHE A 73 8.64 0.35 27.16
N LEU A 74 9.19 -0.15 26.05
CA LEU A 74 8.47 -0.38 24.82
C LEU A 74 7.33 -1.41 25.00
N GLU A 75 7.54 -2.49 25.75
CA GLU A 75 6.47 -3.44 26.10
C GLU A 75 5.27 -2.75 26.75
N LYS A 76 5.53 -1.97 27.81
CA LYS A 76 4.49 -1.23 28.53
C LYS A 76 3.81 -0.17 27.65
N ALA A 77 4.57 0.51 26.80
CA ALA A 77 4.03 1.47 25.85
C ALA A 77 3.06 0.82 24.84
N LYS A 78 3.38 -0.39 24.38
CA LYS A 78 2.58 -1.16 23.44
C LYS A 78 1.25 -1.63 24.03
N GLU A 79 1.20 -1.93 25.33
CA GLU A 79 -0.07 -2.26 26.01
C GLU A 79 -1.10 -1.12 25.91
N ILE A 80 -0.63 0.13 25.85
CA ILE A 80 -1.48 1.33 25.82
C ILE A 80 -1.77 1.77 24.38
N PHE A 81 -0.75 1.72 23.51
CA PHE A 81 -0.82 2.03 22.08
C PHE A 81 -0.33 0.83 21.24
N PRO A 82 -1.18 -0.19 21.02
CA PRO A 82 -0.76 -1.44 20.36
C PRO A 82 -0.37 -1.27 18.89
N GLU A 83 -0.92 -0.25 18.23
CA GLU A 83 -0.67 0.04 16.82
C GLU A 83 0.61 0.85 16.59
N ALA A 84 1.16 1.51 17.62
CA ALA A 84 2.34 2.35 17.47
C ALA A 84 3.60 1.50 17.18
N LYS A 85 4.41 1.99 16.24
CA LYS A 85 5.68 1.35 15.88
C LYS A 85 6.74 1.52 16.96
N GLN A 86 7.72 0.62 16.97
CA GLN A 86 8.73 0.56 18.02
C GLN A 86 10.13 0.43 17.45
N VAL A 87 10.97 1.39 17.81
CA VAL A 87 12.39 1.44 17.45
C VAL A 87 13.23 1.43 18.71
N LEU A 88 14.19 0.51 18.76
CA LEU A 88 15.19 0.46 19.82
C LEU A 88 16.51 1.07 19.32
N LEU A 89 17.03 2.09 20.00
CA LEU A 89 18.37 2.60 19.79
C LEU A 89 19.35 1.76 20.61
N THR A 90 20.43 1.32 19.98
CA THR A 90 21.34 0.37 20.60
C THR A 90 22.79 0.59 20.16
N ALA A 91 23.75 0.18 20.99
CA ALA A 91 25.16 0.13 20.66
C ALA A 91 25.58 -1.27 20.19
N TYR A 92 26.75 -1.40 19.56
CA TYR A 92 27.26 -2.69 19.06
C TYR A 92 27.34 -3.80 20.13
N SER A 93 27.48 -3.42 21.41
CA SER A 93 27.53 -4.35 22.55
C SER A 93 26.22 -5.07 22.85
N ASP A 94 25.12 -4.63 22.27
CA ASP A 94 23.76 -5.02 22.66
C ASP A 94 23.01 -5.74 21.53
N ILE A 95 23.72 -6.14 20.46
CA ILE A 95 23.15 -6.81 19.28
C ILE A 95 22.44 -8.13 19.65
N GLU A 96 22.99 -8.94 20.56
CA GLU A 96 22.32 -10.17 21.00
C GLU A 96 21.05 -9.91 21.83
N ALA A 97 20.99 -8.79 22.57
CA ALA A 97 19.79 -8.38 23.29
C ALA A 97 18.73 -7.87 22.29
N ALA A 98 19.14 -7.10 21.27
CA ALA A 98 18.28 -6.63 20.19
C ALA A 98 17.71 -7.78 19.34
N ILE A 99 18.49 -8.83 19.06
CA ILE A 99 18.02 -10.04 18.34
C ILE A 99 16.98 -10.81 19.16
N ARG A 100 17.17 -10.92 20.48
CA ARG A 100 16.17 -11.52 21.37
C ARG A 100 14.89 -10.68 21.45
N ALA A 101 15.02 -9.35 21.40
CA ALA A 101 13.90 -8.41 21.42
C ALA A 101 12.98 -8.54 20.20
N ILE A 102 13.53 -8.71 19.00
CA ILE A 102 12.71 -8.91 17.79
C ILE A 102 11.84 -10.17 17.92
N ASN A 103 12.44 -11.27 18.38
CA ASN A 103 11.77 -12.57 18.42
C ASN A 103 10.74 -12.71 19.56
N ASN A 104 10.97 -12.04 20.70
CA ASN A 104 10.10 -12.18 21.89
C ASN A 104 9.12 -11.01 22.09
N VAL A 105 9.46 -9.79 21.65
CA VAL A 105 8.78 -8.54 22.07
C VAL A 105 8.03 -7.85 20.92
N ARG A 106 8.11 -8.37 19.69
CA ARG A 106 7.55 -7.71 18.48
C ARG A 106 8.08 -6.27 18.32
N LEU A 107 9.37 -6.07 18.56
CA LEU A 107 10.06 -4.85 18.17
C LEU A 107 9.99 -4.70 16.64
N ASP A 108 9.61 -3.54 16.11
CA ASP A 108 9.55 -3.35 14.65
C ASP A 108 10.95 -3.17 14.04
N TYR A 109 11.87 -2.50 14.74
CA TYR A 109 13.26 -2.31 14.27
C TYR A 109 14.24 -1.94 15.40
N TYR A 110 15.55 -2.17 15.20
CA TYR A 110 16.60 -1.58 16.05
C TYR A 110 17.59 -0.75 15.21
N LEU A 111 17.97 0.42 15.72
CA LEU A 111 18.91 1.35 15.10
C LEU A 111 20.21 1.41 15.88
N LEU A 112 21.34 1.31 15.17
CA LEU A 112 22.66 1.42 15.78
C LEU A 112 23.08 2.88 15.95
N LYS A 113 23.58 3.22 17.14
CA LYS A 113 24.26 4.49 17.40
C LYS A 113 25.73 4.41 16.92
N PRO A 114 26.26 5.44 16.24
CA PRO A 114 25.61 6.64 15.73
C PRO A 114 24.98 6.45 14.34
N TRP A 115 23.88 7.16 14.06
CA TRP A 115 23.12 7.09 12.81
C TRP A 115 23.49 8.18 11.78
N ASN A 116 24.70 8.74 11.86
CA ASN A 116 25.16 9.75 10.89
C ASN A 116 25.70 9.06 9.61
N PRO A 117 25.32 9.49 8.39
CA PRO A 117 24.32 10.53 8.09
C PRO A 117 22.87 10.03 8.29
N PRO A 118 21.97 10.86 8.87
CA PRO A 118 20.59 10.44 9.17
C PRO A 118 19.78 10.12 7.91
N GLU A 119 20.13 10.71 6.76
CA GLU A 119 19.49 10.46 5.47
C GLU A 119 19.65 9.02 5.00
N GLU A 120 20.72 8.34 5.41
CA GLU A 120 21.02 6.96 5.01
C GLU A 120 20.59 5.95 6.08
N LYS A 121 20.76 6.30 7.36
CA LYS A 121 20.66 5.34 8.47
C LYS A 121 19.43 5.51 9.35
N LEU A 122 18.85 6.71 9.44
CA LEU A 122 17.72 7.00 10.31
C LEU A 122 16.43 7.15 9.51
N TYR A 123 16.38 8.09 8.56
CA TYR A 123 15.15 8.45 7.87
C TYR A 123 14.54 7.31 7.05
N PRO A 124 15.29 6.48 6.31
CA PRO A 124 14.68 5.39 5.54
C PRO A 124 13.89 4.42 6.42
N ILE A 125 14.43 4.08 7.59
CA ILE A 125 13.79 3.17 8.55
C ILE A 125 12.56 3.82 9.17
N ILE A 126 12.69 5.07 9.63
CA ILE A 126 11.58 5.80 10.26
C ILE A 126 10.45 6.03 9.24
N ASN A 127 10.78 6.33 7.97
CA ASN A 127 9.81 6.43 6.89
C ASN A 127 9.08 5.10 6.68
N GLU A 128 9.80 3.99 6.52
CA GLU A 128 9.20 2.67 6.33
C GLU A 128 8.22 2.34 7.47
N LEU A 129 8.63 2.55 8.72
CA LEU A 129 7.79 2.29 9.88
C LEU A 129 6.58 3.23 9.95
N LEU A 130 6.75 4.52 9.71
CA LEU A 130 5.65 5.47 9.74
C LEU A 130 4.69 5.30 8.56
N GLU A 131 5.16 4.85 7.40
CA GLU A 131 4.33 4.48 6.26
C GLU A 131 3.54 3.21 6.55
N ASP A 132 4.19 2.19 7.11
CA ASP A 132 3.53 0.97 7.58
C ASP A 132 2.48 1.31 8.64
N TRP A 133 2.84 2.17 9.59
CA TRP A 133 1.90 2.70 10.57
C TRP A 133 0.74 3.44 9.91
N GLN A 134 0.98 4.36 8.96
CA GLN A 134 -0.10 5.08 8.26
C GLN A 134 -1.00 4.15 7.44
N ALA A 135 -0.46 3.05 6.91
CA ALA A 135 -1.22 2.06 6.17
C ALA A 135 -2.15 1.24 7.07
N PHE A 136 -1.77 1.02 8.34
CA PHE A 136 -2.52 0.18 9.28
C PHE A 136 -3.28 0.94 10.36
N TYR A 137 -2.83 2.14 10.73
CA TYR A 137 -3.41 2.97 11.76
C TYR A 137 -4.71 3.60 11.28
N LYS A 138 -5.78 3.27 12.00
CA LYS A 138 -7.13 3.73 11.72
C LYS A 138 -7.49 4.77 12.78
N PRO A 139 -7.48 6.08 12.48
CA PRO A 139 -8.02 7.05 13.42
C PRO A 139 -9.52 6.82 13.62
N ASP A 140 -9.95 6.74 14.88
CA ASP A 140 -11.29 6.32 15.25
C ASP A 140 -12.41 7.16 14.62
N HIS A 141 -12.15 8.42 14.21
CA HIS A 141 -13.23 9.38 13.89
C HIS A 141 -13.15 10.21 12.59
N GLU A 142 -12.11 10.16 11.75
CA GLU A 142 -11.98 11.10 10.59
C GLU A 142 -11.68 10.45 9.22
N GLY A 143 -11.68 9.12 9.10
CA GLY A 143 -11.37 8.40 7.86
C GLY A 143 -12.60 8.05 7.01
N ILE A 144 -12.42 7.96 5.68
CA ILE A 144 -13.41 7.30 4.80
C ILE A 144 -13.49 5.84 5.23
N ARG A 145 -14.69 5.28 5.40
CA ARG A 145 -14.88 3.87 5.79
C ARG A 145 -15.58 3.13 4.67
N ILE A 146 -15.08 1.96 4.31
CA ILE A 146 -15.78 1.02 3.43
C ILE A 146 -16.29 -0.12 4.31
N ILE A 147 -17.60 -0.32 4.31
CA ILE A 147 -18.28 -1.38 5.04
C ILE A 147 -18.84 -2.36 4.01
N GLY A 148 -18.43 -3.63 4.07
CA GLY A 148 -18.89 -4.63 3.10
C GLY A 148 -18.46 -6.04 3.44
N PHE A 149 -18.72 -6.96 2.52
CA PHE A 149 -18.21 -8.33 2.59
C PHE A 149 -16.78 -8.40 2.07
N GLN A 150 -15.91 -9.15 2.76
CA GLN A 150 -14.50 -9.32 2.40
C GLN A 150 -14.31 -9.90 0.99
N TRP A 151 -15.12 -10.89 0.62
CA TRP A 151 -15.01 -11.61 -0.66
C TRP A 151 -16.05 -11.13 -1.68
N SER A 152 -16.33 -9.83 -1.71
CA SER A 152 -17.23 -9.20 -2.68
C SER A 152 -16.44 -8.51 -3.79
N PRO A 153 -16.74 -8.79 -5.08
CA PRO A 153 -16.12 -8.09 -6.20
C PRO A 153 -16.31 -6.57 -6.14
N HIS A 154 -17.44 -6.10 -5.62
CA HIS A 154 -17.70 -4.68 -5.49
C HIS A 154 -16.86 -4.06 -4.37
N SER A 155 -16.81 -4.67 -3.18
CA SER A 155 -15.95 -4.22 -2.09
C SER A 155 -14.48 -4.13 -2.53
N HIS A 156 -13.99 -5.17 -3.23
CA HIS A 156 -12.63 -5.19 -3.76
C HIS A 156 -12.37 -4.00 -4.70
N ARG A 157 -13.24 -3.76 -5.68
CA ARG A 157 -13.08 -2.63 -6.62
C ARG A 157 -12.98 -1.27 -5.92
N LEU A 158 -13.79 -1.03 -4.88
CA LEU A 158 -13.72 0.24 -4.13
C LEU A 158 -12.43 0.35 -3.31
N LYS A 159 -12.02 -0.73 -2.63
CA LYS A 159 -10.76 -0.81 -1.88
C LYS A 159 -9.55 -0.56 -2.77
N GLU A 160 -9.51 -1.23 -3.91
CA GLU A 160 -8.46 -1.10 -4.92
C GLU A 160 -8.41 0.33 -5.48
N PHE A 161 -9.57 0.90 -5.81
CA PHE A 161 -9.67 2.27 -6.31
C PHE A 161 -9.12 3.31 -5.33
N LEU A 162 -9.56 3.28 -4.06
CA LEU A 162 -9.08 4.23 -3.06
C LEU A 162 -7.59 4.03 -2.76
N SER A 163 -7.14 2.77 -2.62
CA SER A 163 -5.73 2.47 -2.40
C SER A 163 -4.85 2.96 -3.55
N GLY A 164 -5.24 2.68 -4.80
CA GLY A 164 -4.51 3.08 -5.99
C GLY A 164 -4.45 4.59 -6.17
N ASN A 165 -5.51 5.32 -5.82
CA ASN A 165 -5.54 6.79 -5.88
C ASN A 165 -4.98 7.44 -4.60
N LEU A 166 -4.31 6.67 -3.73
CA LEU A 166 -3.69 7.13 -2.49
C LEU A 166 -4.66 7.85 -1.56
N VAL A 167 -5.94 7.45 -1.58
CA VAL A 167 -6.98 7.95 -0.67
C VAL A 167 -7.06 7.00 0.52
N PRO A 168 -6.66 7.43 1.73
CA PRO A 168 -6.70 6.57 2.90
C PRO A 168 -8.15 6.19 3.26
N TYR A 169 -8.37 4.92 3.58
CA TYR A 169 -9.67 4.42 3.99
C TYR A 169 -9.55 3.32 5.07
N ILE A 170 -10.64 3.10 5.76
CA ILE A 170 -10.80 2.06 6.77
C ILE A 170 -11.70 0.98 6.20
N TRP A 171 -11.15 -0.23 6.03
CA TRP A 171 -11.95 -1.41 5.73
C TRP A 171 -12.62 -1.96 6.99
N MET A 172 -13.92 -2.25 6.89
CA MET A 172 -14.73 -2.91 7.91
C MET A 172 -15.49 -4.08 7.27
N ASP A 173 -15.02 -5.29 7.51
CA ASP A 173 -15.72 -6.50 7.11
C ASP A 173 -16.92 -6.73 8.04
N VAL A 174 -18.13 -6.80 7.47
CA VAL A 174 -19.37 -6.99 8.24
C VAL A 174 -19.44 -8.35 8.92
N GLU A 175 -18.72 -9.35 8.42
CA GLU A 175 -18.71 -10.70 9.02
C GLU A 175 -17.76 -10.79 10.21
N ALA A 176 -16.67 -10.02 10.21
CA ALA A 176 -15.63 -10.07 11.23
C ALA A 176 -15.70 -8.91 12.26
N ASN A 177 -16.34 -7.78 11.93
CA ASN A 177 -16.33 -6.58 12.74
C ASN A 177 -17.75 -6.20 13.22
N LYS A 178 -18.01 -6.34 14.52
CA LYS A 178 -19.30 -6.00 15.13
C LYS A 178 -19.66 -4.51 15.05
N ASP A 179 -18.66 -3.63 15.00
CA ASP A 179 -18.91 -2.19 14.87
C ASP A 179 -19.44 -1.82 13.48
N ALA A 180 -19.19 -2.66 12.47
CA ALA A 180 -19.70 -2.47 11.12
C ALA A 180 -21.24 -2.49 11.08
N GLU A 181 -21.87 -3.32 11.92
CA GLU A 181 -23.33 -3.43 12.03
C GLU A 181 -23.98 -2.11 12.45
N GLN A 182 -23.31 -1.33 13.31
CA GLN A 182 -23.81 -0.02 13.74
C GLN A 182 -23.87 0.98 12.58
N TYR A 183 -22.91 0.94 11.66
CA TYR A 183 -22.92 1.78 10.46
C TYR A 183 -24.03 1.38 9.49
N VAL A 184 -24.25 0.07 9.29
CA VAL A 184 -25.34 -0.44 8.44
C VAL A 184 -26.70 -0.01 9.01
N ALA A 185 -26.91 -0.18 10.32
CA ALA A 185 -28.13 0.23 10.99
C ALA A 185 -28.35 1.75 10.94
N SER A 186 -27.29 2.53 11.21
CA SER A 186 -27.35 4.01 11.18
C SER A 186 -27.64 4.56 9.78
N ALA A 187 -27.10 3.92 8.75
CA ALA A 187 -27.39 4.22 7.35
C ALA A 187 -28.78 3.73 6.88
N LYS A 188 -29.56 3.09 7.76
CA LYS A 188 -30.86 2.46 7.44
C LYS A 188 -30.78 1.52 6.22
N SER A 189 -29.63 0.87 6.05
CA SER A 189 -29.34 -0.04 4.95
C SER A 189 -29.41 -1.48 5.44
N SER A 190 -29.46 -2.41 4.49
CA SER A 190 -29.42 -3.85 4.74
C SER A 190 -28.15 -4.47 4.15
N TYR A 191 -27.89 -5.74 4.44
CA TYR A 191 -26.73 -6.45 3.89
C TYR A 191 -26.78 -6.62 2.36
N SER A 192 -27.95 -6.56 1.73
CA SER A 192 -28.04 -6.55 0.27
C SER A 192 -27.62 -5.22 -0.38
N ASP A 193 -27.51 -4.16 0.40
CA ASP A 193 -27.16 -2.82 -0.07
C ASP A 193 -25.65 -2.53 0.02
N LEU A 194 -24.86 -3.50 0.51
CA LEU A 194 -23.42 -3.38 0.67
C LEU A 194 -22.68 -3.46 -0.67
N PRO A 195 -21.52 -2.77 -0.81
CA PRO A 195 -20.82 -2.04 0.25
C PRO A 195 -21.34 -0.61 0.48
N LEU A 196 -21.20 -0.13 1.72
CA LEU A 196 -21.38 1.28 2.07
C LEU A 196 -20.03 1.99 2.11
N VAL A 197 -20.02 3.26 1.70
CA VAL A 197 -18.89 4.16 1.91
C VAL A 197 -19.33 5.33 2.79
N VAL A 198 -18.75 5.43 3.98
CA VAL A 198 -18.96 6.56 4.89
C VAL A 198 -17.84 7.57 4.67
N LEU A 199 -18.19 8.77 4.21
CA LEU A 199 -17.26 9.84 3.89
C LEU A 199 -16.83 10.61 5.15
N LYS A 200 -15.82 11.47 5.00
CA LYS A 200 -15.25 12.24 6.13
C LYS A 200 -16.24 13.20 6.77
N ASP A 201 -17.21 13.68 5.99
CA ASP A 201 -18.29 14.56 6.44
C ASP A 201 -19.48 13.79 7.07
N GLY A 202 -19.39 12.46 7.14
CA GLY A 202 -20.42 11.58 7.69
C GLY A 202 -21.51 11.20 6.67
N SER A 203 -21.48 11.72 5.45
CA SER A 203 -22.40 11.28 4.40
C SER A 203 -22.09 9.84 3.97
N VAL A 204 -23.13 9.13 3.52
CA VAL A 204 -23.04 7.70 3.19
C VAL A 204 -23.42 7.50 1.73
N LEU A 205 -22.55 6.79 1.01
CA LEU A 205 -22.84 6.27 -0.32
C LEU A 205 -23.20 4.79 -0.20
N THR A 206 -24.32 4.40 -0.79
CA THR A 206 -24.80 3.02 -0.79
C THR A 206 -24.50 2.36 -2.13
N ASN A 207 -23.70 1.30 -2.11
CA ASN A 207 -23.23 0.56 -3.30
C ASN A 207 -22.76 1.47 -4.45
N PRO A 208 -21.88 2.48 -4.19
CA PRO A 208 -21.53 3.48 -5.18
C PRO A 208 -20.72 2.91 -6.34
N ASP A 209 -20.84 3.50 -7.52
CA ASP A 209 -19.86 3.25 -8.58
C ASP A 209 -18.57 4.06 -8.38
N LEU A 210 -17.56 3.81 -9.23
CA LEU A 210 -16.26 4.49 -9.12
C LEU A 210 -16.34 6.00 -9.43
N PRO A 211 -17.08 6.46 -10.47
CA PRO A 211 -17.29 7.88 -10.70
C PRO A 211 -17.90 8.63 -9.49
N ASP A 212 -18.93 8.08 -8.86
CA ASP A 212 -19.59 8.68 -7.70
C ASP A 212 -18.64 8.77 -6.51
N LEU A 213 -17.87 7.71 -6.28
CA LEU A 213 -16.86 7.68 -5.23
C LEU A 213 -15.74 8.68 -5.52
N ALA A 214 -15.25 8.76 -6.76
CA ALA A 214 -14.18 9.67 -7.16
C ALA A 214 -14.54 11.14 -6.92
N ALA A 215 -15.75 11.54 -7.32
CA ALA A 215 -16.27 12.88 -7.07
C ALA A 215 -16.37 13.19 -5.57
N SER A 216 -16.84 12.21 -4.78
CA SER A 216 -17.03 12.36 -3.34
C SER A 216 -15.74 12.46 -2.53
N VAL A 217 -14.64 11.90 -3.04
CA VAL A 217 -13.31 11.98 -2.37
C VAL A 217 -12.46 13.13 -2.89
N GLY A 218 -13.02 14.00 -3.74
CA GLY A 218 -12.37 15.21 -4.23
C GLY A 218 -11.37 14.99 -5.37
N LEU A 219 -11.42 13.85 -6.07
CA LEU A 219 -10.62 13.65 -7.27
C LEU A 219 -11.18 14.50 -8.41
N GLN A 220 -10.29 15.17 -9.13
CA GLN A 220 -10.68 16.05 -10.22
C GLN A 220 -11.28 15.25 -11.39
N GLN A 221 -12.51 15.61 -11.77
CA GLN A 221 -13.29 14.89 -12.80
C GLN A 221 -13.46 15.67 -14.11
N LYS A 222 -13.02 16.94 -14.18
CA LYS A 222 -13.18 17.80 -15.37
C LYS A 222 -11.90 18.57 -15.65
N PRO A 223 -11.58 18.81 -16.93
CA PRO A 223 -10.47 19.67 -17.31
C PRO A 223 -10.75 21.13 -16.92
N LEU A 224 -9.72 21.86 -16.47
CA LEU A 224 -9.78 23.30 -16.16
C LEU A 224 -9.57 24.17 -17.40
N SER A 225 -9.13 23.58 -18.51
CA SER A 225 -8.83 24.27 -19.76
C SER A 225 -9.43 23.56 -20.95
N GLU A 226 -9.80 24.33 -21.96
CA GLU A 226 -10.19 23.79 -23.26
C GLU A 226 -8.97 23.41 -24.11
N MET A 227 -7.81 24.05 -23.88
CA MET A 227 -6.56 23.79 -24.62
C MET A 227 -5.35 23.66 -23.70
N TYR A 228 -4.50 22.67 -23.98
CA TYR A 228 -3.23 22.38 -23.31
C TYR A 228 -2.05 22.47 -24.28
N ASP A 229 -0.86 22.72 -23.73
CA ASP A 229 0.38 22.65 -24.51
C ASP A 229 0.81 21.20 -24.72
N VAL A 230 0.71 20.39 -23.66
CA VAL A 230 0.99 18.96 -23.71
C VAL A 230 -0.05 18.18 -22.89
N LEU A 231 -0.54 17.10 -23.49
CA LEU A 231 -1.46 16.16 -22.84
C LEU A 231 -0.79 14.79 -22.77
N ILE A 232 -0.81 14.18 -21.60
CA ILE A 232 -0.15 12.91 -21.31
C ILE A 232 -1.24 11.89 -21.00
N ILE A 233 -1.18 10.73 -21.66
CA ILE A 233 -2.17 9.66 -21.50
C ILE A 233 -1.50 8.48 -20.78
N GLY A 234 -1.94 8.21 -19.55
CA GLY A 234 -1.38 7.20 -18.65
C GLY A 234 -0.45 7.82 -17.61
N ALA A 235 -0.74 7.57 -16.33
CA ALA A 235 -0.02 8.07 -15.17
C ALA A 235 0.86 7.00 -14.51
N GLY A 236 1.42 6.08 -15.30
CA GLY A 236 2.56 5.27 -14.86
C GLY A 236 3.84 6.11 -14.67
N PRO A 237 4.99 5.49 -14.31
CA PRO A 237 6.25 6.21 -14.12
C PRO A 237 6.65 7.09 -15.31
N ALA A 238 6.41 6.62 -16.54
CA ALA A 238 6.70 7.38 -17.75
C ALA A 238 5.84 8.66 -17.86
N GLY A 239 4.53 8.56 -17.61
CA GLY A 239 3.62 9.71 -17.71
C GLY A 239 3.79 10.71 -16.56
N LEU A 240 4.03 10.22 -15.34
CA LEU A 240 4.35 11.07 -14.20
C LEU A 240 5.68 11.82 -14.43
N ALA A 241 6.71 11.15 -14.94
CA ALA A 241 7.96 11.82 -15.29
C ALA A 241 7.76 12.87 -16.40
N ALA A 242 7.04 12.52 -17.47
CA ALA A 242 6.72 13.48 -18.54
C ALA A 242 5.95 14.70 -18.02
N SER A 243 5.06 14.49 -17.04
CA SER A 243 4.26 15.55 -16.43
C SER A 243 5.10 16.53 -15.63
N VAL A 244 6.03 16.00 -14.82
CA VAL A 244 6.99 16.82 -14.07
C VAL A 244 7.80 17.70 -15.01
N TYR A 245 8.36 17.13 -16.08
CA TYR A 245 9.18 17.90 -17.02
C TYR A 245 8.36 18.90 -17.84
N GLY A 246 7.16 18.54 -18.29
CA GLY A 246 6.28 19.45 -19.02
C GLY A 246 5.94 20.68 -18.18
N SER A 247 5.46 20.48 -16.95
CA SER A 247 5.06 21.57 -16.07
C SER A 247 6.25 22.36 -15.51
N CYS A 248 7.41 21.73 -15.30
CA CYS A 248 8.63 22.43 -14.86
C CYS A 248 9.12 23.46 -15.89
N GLU A 249 8.93 23.20 -17.18
CA GLU A 249 9.23 24.15 -18.26
C GLU A 249 8.11 25.19 -18.48
N GLY A 250 7.10 25.20 -17.61
CA GLY A 250 5.98 26.16 -17.65
C GLY A 250 4.90 25.83 -18.68
N LEU A 251 4.89 24.61 -19.24
CA LEU A 251 3.83 24.19 -20.17
C LEU A 251 2.53 23.93 -19.42
N LYS A 252 1.41 24.32 -20.02
CA LYS A 252 0.09 23.93 -19.53
C LYS A 252 -0.13 22.44 -19.79
N THR A 253 0.07 21.63 -18.75
CA THR A 253 0.15 20.17 -18.85
C THR A 253 -1.05 19.49 -18.22
N LEU A 254 -1.67 18.56 -18.96
CA LEU A 254 -2.72 17.67 -18.46
C LEU A 254 -2.22 16.22 -18.48
N LEU A 255 -2.40 15.51 -17.36
CA LEU A 255 -2.20 14.08 -17.23
C LEU A 255 -3.56 13.38 -17.07
N ILE A 256 -3.90 12.46 -17.97
CA ILE A 256 -5.13 11.68 -17.93
C ILE A 256 -4.81 10.23 -17.55
N GLU A 257 -5.49 9.70 -16.54
CA GLU A 257 -5.30 8.33 -16.07
C GLU A 257 -6.63 7.59 -15.94
N LYS A 258 -6.69 6.36 -16.48
CA LYS A 258 -7.90 5.53 -16.51
C LYS A 258 -8.28 4.95 -15.15
N THR A 259 -7.31 4.48 -14.36
CA THR A 259 -7.57 3.77 -13.11
C THR A 259 -7.02 4.54 -11.92
N ASN A 260 -5.70 4.61 -11.83
CA ASN A 260 -5.00 5.18 -10.70
C ASN A 260 -3.58 5.56 -11.09
N PRO A 261 -3.06 6.68 -10.57
CA PRO A 261 -1.66 7.04 -10.75
C PRO A 261 -0.70 5.94 -10.26
N GLY A 262 0.49 5.94 -10.84
CA GLY A 262 1.57 4.99 -10.57
C GLY A 262 1.61 3.77 -11.50
N GLY A 263 0.49 3.47 -12.19
CA GLY A 263 0.39 2.32 -13.10
C GLY A 263 0.77 1.00 -12.41
N GLN A 264 1.35 0.04 -13.15
CA GLN A 264 1.79 -1.24 -12.57
C GLN A 264 2.83 -1.10 -11.44
N ALA A 265 3.58 0.00 -11.42
CA ALA A 265 4.58 0.20 -10.37
C ALA A 265 3.91 0.43 -9.00
N SER A 266 2.71 1.00 -8.93
CA SER A 266 2.04 1.30 -7.66
C SER A 266 1.68 0.04 -6.88
N SER A 267 1.35 -1.05 -7.57
CA SER A 267 1.04 -2.36 -6.98
C SER A 267 2.25 -3.13 -6.44
N SER A 268 3.47 -2.70 -6.76
CA SER A 268 4.68 -3.39 -6.32
C SER A 268 4.90 -3.21 -4.82
N ALA A 269 4.93 -4.31 -4.08
CA ALA A 269 5.17 -4.29 -2.63
C ALA A 269 6.53 -3.69 -2.26
N ARG A 270 7.56 -3.95 -3.09
CA ARG A 270 8.90 -3.40 -2.90
C ARG A 270 9.66 -3.34 -4.22
N ILE A 271 10.32 -2.22 -4.50
CA ILE A 271 11.12 -1.96 -5.68
C ILE A 271 12.55 -1.65 -5.22
N GLU A 272 13.52 -2.50 -5.58
CA GLU A 272 14.93 -2.34 -5.18
C GLU A 272 15.83 -1.95 -6.35
N ASN A 273 15.28 -1.96 -7.57
CA ASN A 273 16.01 -1.69 -8.81
C ASN A 273 15.66 -0.34 -9.45
N TYR A 274 15.11 0.61 -8.67
CA TYR A 274 14.85 1.97 -9.14
C TYR A 274 16.03 2.88 -8.76
N LEU A 275 16.70 3.44 -9.78
CA LEU A 275 17.86 4.31 -9.60
C LEU A 275 17.51 5.50 -8.68
N GLY A 276 18.41 5.80 -7.73
CA GLY A 276 18.25 6.91 -6.78
C GLY A 276 17.64 6.51 -5.43
N PHE A 277 17.25 5.24 -5.26
CA PHE A 277 16.71 4.71 -4.01
C PHE A 277 17.54 3.52 -3.53
N PRO A 278 18.69 3.76 -2.87
CA PRO A 278 19.63 2.69 -2.50
C PRO A 278 19.04 1.65 -1.54
N SER A 279 18.08 2.04 -0.71
CA SER A 279 17.37 1.14 0.20
C SER A 279 16.13 0.48 -0.42
N GLY A 280 15.83 0.79 -1.68
CA GLY A 280 14.54 0.51 -2.30
C GLY A 280 13.40 1.36 -1.72
N LEU A 281 12.20 1.15 -2.25
CA LEU A 281 10.96 1.81 -1.84
C LEU A 281 9.74 0.98 -2.24
N SER A 282 8.57 1.29 -1.68
CA SER A 282 7.32 0.68 -2.16
C SER A 282 6.82 1.35 -3.46
N GLY A 283 5.99 0.63 -4.21
CA GLY A 283 5.31 1.18 -5.38
C GLY A 283 4.43 2.38 -5.06
N ALA A 284 3.71 2.30 -3.94
CA ALA A 284 2.87 3.39 -3.44
C ALA A 284 3.71 4.62 -3.06
N GLU A 285 4.86 4.42 -2.41
CA GLU A 285 5.78 5.51 -2.06
C GLU A 285 6.35 6.20 -3.30
N LEU A 286 6.82 5.42 -4.29
CA LEU A 286 7.30 5.96 -5.56
C LEU A 286 6.22 6.83 -6.22
N THR A 287 5.00 6.31 -6.27
CA THR A 287 3.84 6.97 -6.85
C THR A 287 3.49 8.26 -6.09
N ARG A 288 3.41 8.21 -4.76
CA ARG A 288 3.11 9.36 -3.90
C ARG A 288 4.11 10.49 -4.10
N ARG A 289 5.41 10.16 -4.11
CA ARG A 289 6.49 11.14 -4.36
C ARG A 289 6.36 11.77 -5.75
N ALA A 290 6.09 10.96 -6.77
CA ALA A 290 5.92 11.43 -8.14
C ALA A 290 4.68 12.33 -8.32
N ILE A 291 3.53 11.99 -7.70
CA ILE A 291 2.34 12.85 -7.69
C ILE A 291 2.62 14.17 -6.97
N SER A 292 3.23 14.13 -5.78
CA SER A 292 3.57 15.35 -5.04
C SER A 292 4.43 16.30 -5.86
N GLN A 293 5.40 15.77 -6.62
CA GLN A 293 6.22 16.57 -7.53
C GLN A 293 5.40 17.11 -8.71
N THR A 294 4.60 16.25 -9.34
CA THR A 294 3.73 16.57 -10.48
C THR A 294 2.75 17.70 -10.16
N THR A 295 2.07 17.60 -9.02
CA THR A 295 1.12 18.60 -8.51
C THR A 295 1.83 19.89 -8.11
N ARG A 296 3.00 19.81 -7.45
CA ARG A 296 3.79 20.99 -7.06
C ARG A 296 4.16 21.87 -8.25
N PHE A 297 4.48 21.28 -9.41
CA PHE A 297 4.78 22.02 -10.63
C PHE A 297 3.53 22.53 -11.38
N GLY A 298 2.32 22.20 -10.92
CA GLY A 298 1.08 22.69 -11.49
C GLY A 298 0.52 21.83 -12.62
N THR A 299 0.96 20.57 -12.73
CA THR A 299 0.29 19.62 -13.64
C THR A 299 -1.14 19.38 -13.18
N GLU A 300 -2.07 19.46 -14.11
CA GLU A 300 -3.43 19.03 -13.88
C GLU A 300 -3.55 17.51 -14.04
N ILE A 301 -4.12 16.81 -13.05
CA ILE A 301 -4.29 15.36 -13.07
C ILE A 301 -5.78 15.04 -13.11
N LEU A 302 -6.20 14.32 -14.15
CA LEU A 302 -7.57 13.91 -14.38
C LEU A 302 -7.67 12.38 -14.21
N THR A 303 -8.26 11.94 -13.09
CA THR A 303 -8.36 10.53 -12.71
C THR A 303 -9.64 10.26 -11.88
N PRO A 304 -10.34 9.14 -12.10
CA PRO A 304 -10.20 8.18 -13.20
C PRO A 304 -10.89 8.71 -14.48
N LYS A 305 -10.19 8.74 -15.61
CA LYS A 305 -10.75 9.05 -16.94
C LYS A 305 -10.05 8.27 -18.04
N GLU A 306 -10.83 7.71 -18.95
CA GLU A 306 -10.33 6.94 -20.08
C GLU A 306 -10.40 7.75 -21.38
N VAL A 307 -9.28 7.79 -22.11
CA VAL A 307 -9.24 8.30 -23.47
C VAL A 307 -9.81 7.25 -24.42
N LYS A 308 -10.85 7.63 -25.15
CA LYS A 308 -11.55 6.78 -26.12
C LYS A 308 -10.93 6.90 -27.52
N SER A 309 -10.68 8.12 -27.96
CA SER A 309 -10.21 8.39 -29.32
C SER A 309 -9.30 9.61 -29.37
N ILE A 310 -8.40 9.62 -30.37
CA ILE A 310 -7.51 10.74 -30.67
C ILE A 310 -7.66 11.06 -32.16
N CYS A 311 -7.95 12.33 -32.47
CA CYS A 311 -8.01 12.84 -33.83
C CYS A 311 -7.05 14.04 -33.99
N VAL A 312 -6.49 14.22 -35.19
CA VAL A 312 -5.65 15.39 -35.51
C VAL A 312 -6.40 16.26 -36.52
N LYS A 313 -6.57 17.53 -36.17
CA LYS A 313 -7.24 18.52 -37.03
C LYS A 313 -6.53 19.87 -36.91
N ASP A 314 -6.20 20.47 -38.05
CA ASP A 314 -5.57 21.79 -38.14
C ASP A 314 -4.30 21.94 -37.27
N GLY A 315 -3.53 20.85 -37.13
CA GLY A 315 -2.30 20.79 -36.31
C GLY A 315 -2.52 20.51 -34.81
N TYR A 316 -3.77 20.60 -34.35
CA TYR A 316 -4.17 20.29 -32.97
C TYR A 316 -4.61 18.85 -32.83
N LYS A 317 -4.47 18.33 -31.60
CA LYS A 317 -4.93 17.01 -31.23
C LYS A 317 -6.21 17.17 -30.43
N ILE A 318 -7.22 16.41 -30.81
CA ILE A 318 -8.56 16.38 -30.21
C ILE A 318 -8.70 15.02 -29.54
N ILE A 319 -8.87 15.03 -28.23
CA ILE A 319 -8.95 13.84 -27.37
C ILE A 319 -10.39 13.73 -26.88
N GLU A 320 -11.05 12.62 -27.20
CA GLU A 320 -12.39 12.29 -26.70
C GLU A 320 -12.26 11.32 -25.52
N LEU A 321 -12.89 11.64 -24.40
CA LEU A 321 -12.99 10.76 -23.24
C LEU A 321 -14.25 9.89 -23.32
N ASN A 322 -14.29 8.79 -22.56
CA ASN A 322 -15.44 7.88 -22.55
C ASN A 322 -16.76 8.51 -22.08
N ASP A 323 -16.71 9.62 -21.34
CA ASP A 323 -17.90 10.38 -20.92
C ASP A 323 -18.34 11.45 -21.93
N GLY A 324 -17.70 11.50 -23.10
CA GLY A 324 -17.98 12.49 -24.16
C GLY A 324 -17.26 13.83 -23.96
N THR A 325 -16.48 14.01 -22.90
CA THR A 325 -15.64 15.20 -22.72
C THR A 325 -14.61 15.28 -23.86
N VAL A 326 -14.42 16.46 -24.41
CA VAL A 326 -13.43 16.73 -25.46
C VAL A 326 -12.35 17.66 -24.92
N VAL A 327 -11.09 17.30 -25.12
CA VAL A 327 -9.92 18.09 -24.73
C VAL A 327 -9.05 18.36 -25.96
N HIS A 328 -8.51 19.58 -26.06
CA HIS A 328 -7.57 19.93 -27.12
C HIS A 328 -6.14 20.07 -26.59
N SER A 329 -5.17 19.65 -27.39
CA SER A 329 -3.75 19.81 -27.06
C SER A 329 -2.89 20.11 -28.29
N LYS A 330 -1.80 20.86 -28.10
CA LYS A 330 -0.76 21.07 -29.12
C LYS A 330 0.12 19.83 -29.30
N ALA A 331 0.39 19.07 -28.24
CA ALA A 331 1.17 17.83 -28.26
C ALA A 331 0.55 16.73 -27.39
N ILE A 332 0.81 15.47 -27.73
CA ILE A 332 0.40 14.32 -26.91
C ILE A 332 1.61 13.44 -26.62
N ILE A 333 1.69 12.91 -25.40
CA ILE A 333 2.56 11.81 -25.00
C ILE A 333 1.67 10.62 -24.61
N ILE A 334 1.87 9.48 -25.29
CA ILE A 334 1.16 8.23 -24.98
C ILE A 334 2.05 7.39 -24.07
N ALA A 335 1.65 7.23 -22.81
CA ALA A 335 2.35 6.54 -21.75
C ALA A 335 1.45 5.50 -21.05
N THR A 336 0.60 4.81 -21.82
CA THR A 336 -0.47 3.93 -21.34
C THR A 336 -0.01 2.60 -20.74
N GLY A 337 1.29 2.30 -20.78
CA GLY A 337 1.86 1.08 -20.20
C GLY A 337 1.31 -0.21 -20.82
N ALA A 338 1.13 -1.22 -19.99
CA ALA A 338 0.62 -2.55 -20.35
C ALA A 338 -0.38 -3.04 -19.29
N ALA A 339 -1.24 -3.99 -19.66
CA ALA A 339 -2.17 -4.67 -18.76
C ALA A 339 -1.71 -6.13 -18.53
N TYR A 340 -2.02 -6.69 -17.35
CA TYR A 340 -1.80 -8.12 -17.11
C TYR A 340 -2.68 -8.97 -18.02
N GLU A 341 -2.17 -10.12 -18.45
CA GLU A 341 -2.98 -11.08 -19.18
C GLU A 341 -4.02 -11.71 -18.25
N LYS A 342 -5.29 -11.64 -18.65
CA LYS A 342 -6.36 -12.38 -17.96
C LYS A 342 -6.24 -13.86 -18.29
N LEU A 343 -6.51 -14.69 -17.28
CA LEU A 343 -6.64 -16.13 -17.49
C LEU A 343 -7.92 -16.43 -18.28
N ASN A 344 -7.78 -17.18 -19.37
CA ASN A 344 -8.91 -17.63 -20.16
C ASN A 344 -9.45 -18.96 -19.62
N ILE A 345 -10.17 -18.89 -18.50
CA ILE A 345 -10.77 -20.05 -17.83
C ILE A 345 -12.27 -19.78 -17.69
N GLU A 346 -13.09 -20.74 -18.09
CA GLU A 346 -14.54 -20.57 -18.06
C GLU A 346 -15.04 -20.23 -16.64
N GLY A 347 -15.81 -19.15 -16.55
CA GLY A 347 -16.41 -18.72 -15.30
C GLY A 347 -15.46 -18.08 -14.30
N ILE A 348 -14.19 -17.84 -14.64
CA ILE A 348 -13.21 -17.21 -13.73
C ILE A 348 -13.57 -15.76 -13.35
N GLU A 349 -14.23 -15.05 -14.26
CA GLU A 349 -14.60 -13.64 -14.07
C GLU A 349 -15.51 -13.45 -12.85
N ARG A 350 -16.32 -14.46 -12.52
CA ARG A 350 -17.23 -14.43 -11.35
C ARG A 350 -16.48 -14.30 -10.01
N PHE A 351 -15.24 -14.77 -9.97
CA PHE A 351 -14.39 -14.75 -8.78
C PHE A 351 -13.39 -13.59 -8.76
N THR A 352 -13.38 -12.74 -9.78
CA THR A 352 -12.50 -11.56 -9.80
C THR A 352 -12.96 -10.59 -8.71
N GLY A 353 -12.08 -10.31 -7.74
CA GLY A 353 -12.42 -9.57 -6.52
C GLY A 353 -13.14 -10.39 -5.44
N ALA A 354 -13.35 -11.69 -5.68
CA ALA A 354 -13.95 -12.66 -4.75
C ALA A 354 -13.07 -13.92 -4.64
N GLY A 355 -11.78 -13.69 -4.42
CA GLY A 355 -10.75 -14.73 -4.31
C GLY A 355 -9.79 -14.82 -5.50
N ILE A 356 -10.05 -14.13 -6.62
CA ILE A 356 -9.09 -13.99 -7.73
C ILE A 356 -8.73 -12.52 -7.91
N TYR A 357 -7.43 -12.22 -7.96
CA TYR A 357 -6.91 -10.86 -7.96
C TYR A 357 -5.79 -10.67 -8.99
N TYR A 358 -5.75 -9.51 -9.64
CA TYR A 358 -4.75 -9.15 -10.64
C TYR A 358 -3.90 -7.99 -10.10
N GLY A 359 -2.65 -8.23 -9.73
CA GLY A 359 -1.77 -7.18 -9.19
C GLY A 359 -2.11 -6.63 -7.80
N ALA A 360 -3.07 -7.19 -7.06
CA ALA A 360 -3.62 -6.60 -5.83
C ALA A 360 -3.18 -7.28 -4.51
N ALA A 361 -1.94 -7.78 -4.43
CA ALA A 361 -1.46 -8.48 -3.22
C ALA A 361 -1.56 -7.60 -1.95
N ALA A 362 -1.21 -6.32 -2.04
CA ALA A 362 -1.25 -5.39 -0.90
C ALA A 362 -2.66 -5.17 -0.33
N VAL A 363 -3.68 -5.11 -1.20
CA VAL A 363 -5.07 -4.82 -0.80
C VAL A 363 -5.69 -5.99 -0.03
N GLU A 364 -5.32 -7.22 -0.38
CA GLU A 364 -5.95 -8.44 0.14
C GLU A 364 -5.08 -9.23 1.11
N ALA A 365 -3.87 -8.75 1.41
CA ALA A 365 -2.89 -9.42 2.26
C ALA A 365 -3.45 -9.84 3.61
N HIS A 366 -4.18 -8.93 4.26
CA HIS A 366 -4.74 -9.16 5.59
C HIS A 366 -5.85 -10.22 5.57
N ALA A 367 -6.66 -10.24 4.52
CA ALA A 367 -7.71 -11.25 4.33
C ALA A 367 -7.14 -12.66 4.08
N CYS A 368 -5.89 -12.73 3.63
CA CYS A 368 -5.16 -13.98 3.42
C CYS A 368 -4.42 -14.46 4.67
N LYS A 369 -4.59 -13.80 5.82
CA LYS A 369 -3.94 -14.20 7.07
C LYS A 369 -4.37 -15.60 7.47
N ASN A 370 -3.40 -16.44 7.80
CA ASN A 370 -3.58 -17.86 8.15
C ASN A 370 -4.09 -18.76 7.01
N GLU A 371 -4.16 -18.28 5.77
CA GLU A 371 -4.63 -19.05 4.62
C GLU A 371 -3.47 -19.61 3.78
N SER A 372 -3.75 -20.64 2.99
CA SER A 372 -2.89 -21.06 1.87
C SER A 372 -3.32 -20.32 0.61
N ILE A 373 -2.40 -19.60 -0.03
CA ILE A 373 -2.67 -18.82 -1.24
C ILE A 373 -1.88 -19.33 -2.44
N TYR A 374 -2.32 -18.94 -3.63
CA TYR A 374 -1.68 -19.27 -4.89
C TYR A 374 -1.31 -18.01 -5.65
N ILE A 375 -0.13 -17.99 -6.26
CA ILE A 375 0.38 -16.90 -7.10
C ILE A 375 0.78 -17.49 -8.45
N ILE A 376 0.18 -17.01 -9.54
CA ILE A 376 0.59 -17.37 -10.90
C ILE A 376 1.58 -16.34 -11.41
N GLY A 377 2.77 -16.79 -11.79
CA GLY A 377 3.80 -15.96 -12.38
C GLY A 377 5.19 -16.26 -11.82
N GLY A 378 6.21 -16.13 -12.67
CA GLY A 378 7.61 -16.35 -12.30
C GLY A 378 8.51 -15.13 -12.51
N GLY A 379 7.94 -13.98 -12.85
CA GLY A 379 8.67 -12.72 -13.03
C GLY A 379 8.87 -11.95 -11.72
N ASN A 380 9.53 -10.80 -11.80
CA ASN A 380 9.83 -9.96 -10.62
C ASN A 380 8.59 -9.60 -9.79
N SER A 381 7.49 -9.19 -10.42
CA SER A 381 6.26 -8.80 -9.72
C SER A 381 5.65 -9.96 -8.93
N ALA A 382 5.60 -11.16 -9.52
CA ALA A 382 5.10 -12.36 -8.84
C ALA A 382 5.98 -12.73 -7.64
N CYS A 383 7.30 -12.65 -7.80
CA CYS A 383 8.26 -12.91 -6.73
C CYS A 383 8.14 -11.89 -5.58
N GLN A 384 8.00 -10.61 -5.89
CA GLN A 384 7.79 -9.56 -4.90
C GLN A 384 6.47 -9.75 -4.15
N ALA A 385 5.40 -10.08 -4.87
CA ALA A 385 4.12 -10.42 -4.28
C ALA A 385 4.23 -11.64 -3.34
N ALA A 386 4.95 -12.68 -3.74
CA ALA A 386 5.15 -13.87 -2.91
C ALA A 386 5.89 -13.54 -1.60
N MET A 387 6.97 -12.76 -1.67
CA MET A 387 7.72 -12.29 -0.50
C MET A 387 6.89 -11.39 0.42
N TYR A 388 5.98 -10.59 -0.15
CA TYR A 388 5.11 -9.76 0.63
C TYR A 388 4.02 -10.59 1.33
N MET A 389 3.36 -11.48 0.59
CA MET A 389 2.29 -12.34 1.11
C MET A 389 2.81 -13.37 2.12
N SER A 390 4.07 -13.78 2.06
CA SER A 390 4.66 -14.73 3.03
C SER A 390 4.69 -14.19 4.46
N LYS A 391 4.56 -12.87 4.64
CA LYS A 391 4.43 -12.24 5.96
C LYS A 391 3.03 -12.43 6.58
N PHE A 392 2.03 -12.81 5.78
CA PHE A 392 0.63 -12.88 6.18
C PHE A 392 0.05 -14.30 6.08
N ALA A 393 0.28 -14.96 4.93
CA ALA A 393 -0.25 -16.27 4.63
C ALA A 393 0.51 -17.38 5.39
N THR A 394 -0.20 -18.45 5.74
CA THR A 394 0.44 -19.67 6.29
C THR A 394 1.36 -20.29 5.24
N GLU A 395 0.94 -20.26 3.97
CA GLU A 395 1.68 -20.83 2.85
C GLU A 395 1.42 -20.06 1.56
N VAL A 396 2.47 -19.81 0.78
CA VAL A 396 2.40 -19.15 -0.53
C VAL A 396 2.87 -20.13 -1.60
N ASN A 397 1.96 -20.54 -2.49
CA ASN A 397 2.25 -21.47 -3.58
C ASN A 397 2.44 -20.71 -4.90
N MET A 398 3.67 -20.63 -5.39
CA MET A 398 4.01 -20.00 -6.67
C MET A 398 3.90 -21.00 -7.83
N LEU A 399 2.93 -20.79 -8.71
CA LEU A 399 2.70 -21.56 -9.92
C LEU A 399 3.49 -20.94 -11.08
N ILE A 400 4.46 -21.68 -11.60
CA ILE A 400 5.30 -21.21 -12.70
C ILE A 400 5.27 -22.19 -13.88
N ARG A 401 5.25 -21.65 -15.11
CA ARG A 401 5.28 -22.46 -16.35
C ARG A 401 6.66 -23.07 -16.65
N ARG A 402 7.71 -22.53 -16.05
CA ARG A 402 9.11 -22.95 -16.24
C ARG A 402 9.57 -23.85 -15.09
N ASP A 403 10.77 -24.40 -15.24
CA ASP A 403 11.39 -25.29 -14.27
C ASP A 403 11.91 -24.52 -13.05
N ALA A 404 12.29 -23.25 -13.24
CA ALA A 404 12.90 -22.41 -12.20
C ALA A 404 12.71 -20.90 -12.44
N LEU A 405 12.65 -20.14 -11.34
CA LEU A 405 12.49 -18.68 -11.35
C LEU A 405 13.67 -17.92 -11.97
N LYS A 406 14.89 -18.49 -11.91
CA LYS A 406 16.13 -17.85 -12.42
C LYS A 406 16.10 -17.47 -13.91
N GLN A 407 15.13 -17.99 -14.64
CA GLN A 407 14.94 -17.69 -16.07
C GLN A 407 14.21 -16.36 -16.30
N THR A 408 13.44 -15.88 -15.32
CA THR A 408 12.47 -14.79 -15.50
C THR A 408 12.49 -13.75 -14.38
N ALA A 409 13.10 -14.05 -13.22
CA ALA A 409 13.21 -13.15 -12.09
C ALA A 409 14.67 -12.76 -11.80
N ALA A 410 14.85 -11.59 -11.19
CA ALA A 410 16.15 -11.11 -10.74
C ALA A 410 16.75 -12.03 -9.67
N ASN A 411 18.07 -12.26 -9.74
CA ASN A 411 18.76 -13.24 -8.89
C ASN A 411 18.51 -13.04 -7.38
N TYR A 412 18.51 -11.79 -6.90
CA TYR A 412 18.29 -11.49 -5.48
C TYR A 412 16.90 -11.95 -5.00
N LEU A 413 15.85 -11.83 -5.84
CA LEU A 413 14.50 -12.30 -5.52
C LEU A 413 14.46 -13.83 -5.46
N VAL A 414 15.14 -14.51 -6.38
CA VAL A 414 15.22 -15.97 -6.40
C VAL A 414 15.90 -16.50 -5.14
N GLU A 415 16.98 -15.84 -4.69
CA GLU A 415 17.66 -16.17 -3.44
C GLU A 415 16.77 -15.94 -2.22
N ASN A 416 16.07 -14.81 -2.17
CA ASN A 416 15.16 -14.49 -1.05
C ASN A 416 14.00 -15.48 -0.96
N ILE A 417 13.39 -15.85 -2.09
CA ILE A 417 12.32 -16.85 -2.14
C ILE A 417 12.83 -18.20 -1.63
N SER A 418 14.01 -18.61 -2.07
CA SER A 418 14.59 -19.91 -1.70
C SER A 418 14.94 -20.00 -0.21
N LYS A 419 15.18 -18.86 0.44
CA LYS A 419 15.43 -18.76 1.89
C LYS A 419 14.14 -18.62 2.73
N THR A 420 12.98 -18.46 2.09
CA THR A 420 11.71 -18.20 2.80
C THR A 420 10.91 -19.50 2.95
N PRO A 421 10.74 -20.03 4.17
CA PRO A 421 10.30 -21.41 4.38
C PRO A 421 8.83 -21.69 4.03
N ASN A 422 7.96 -20.68 4.06
CA ASN A 422 6.54 -20.81 3.74
C ASN A 422 6.21 -20.47 2.28
N ILE A 423 7.21 -20.27 1.41
CA ILE A 423 7.00 -20.15 -0.04
C ILE A 423 7.37 -21.47 -0.72
N LYS A 424 6.43 -22.01 -1.50
CA LYS A 424 6.62 -23.22 -2.30
C LYS A 424 6.53 -22.88 -3.78
N ILE A 425 7.49 -23.36 -4.56
CA ILE A 425 7.48 -23.23 -6.01
C ILE A 425 6.93 -24.52 -6.61
N LEU A 426 5.89 -24.40 -7.43
CA LEU A 426 5.28 -25.47 -8.20
C LEU A 426 5.65 -25.28 -9.68
N PRO A 427 6.75 -25.92 -10.15
CA PRO A 427 7.21 -25.79 -11.52
C PRO A 427 6.27 -26.48 -12.50
N HIS A 428 6.31 -26.05 -13.76
CA HIS A 428 5.47 -26.54 -14.85
C HIS A 428 3.98 -26.59 -14.53
N THR A 429 3.50 -25.76 -13.60
CA THR A 429 2.14 -25.84 -13.08
C THR A 429 1.32 -24.66 -13.56
N GLU A 430 0.12 -24.94 -14.06
CA GLU A 430 -0.86 -23.96 -14.49
C GLU A 430 -2.23 -24.23 -13.86
N VAL A 431 -3.06 -23.19 -13.75
CA VAL A 431 -4.46 -23.33 -13.34
C VAL A 431 -5.30 -23.60 -14.59
N VAL A 432 -6.11 -24.66 -14.56
CA VAL A 432 -6.96 -25.06 -15.69
C VAL A 432 -8.45 -24.94 -15.39
N ALA A 433 -8.84 -24.94 -14.12
CA ALA A 433 -10.21 -24.71 -13.69
C ALA A 433 -10.24 -24.02 -12.32
N VAL A 434 -11.37 -23.39 -12.03
CA VAL A 434 -11.68 -22.72 -10.76
C VAL A 434 -13.07 -23.16 -10.31
N ALA A 435 -13.28 -23.31 -9.00
CA ALA A 435 -14.55 -23.76 -8.43
C ALA A 435 -14.93 -22.98 -7.18
N GLY A 436 -16.23 -22.86 -6.96
CA GLY A 436 -16.86 -22.16 -5.84
C GLY A 436 -18.27 -21.68 -6.20
N ASP A 437 -19.07 -21.31 -5.21
CA ASP A 437 -20.41 -20.71 -5.44
C ASP A 437 -20.28 -19.19 -5.63
N LYS A 438 -20.20 -18.44 -4.53
CA LYS A 438 -20.08 -16.97 -4.54
C LYS A 438 -18.62 -16.49 -4.50
N VAL A 439 -17.73 -17.31 -3.95
CA VAL A 439 -16.32 -17.01 -3.72
C VAL A 439 -15.47 -18.15 -4.23
N LEU A 440 -14.19 -17.90 -4.50
CA LEU A 440 -13.26 -18.98 -4.84
C LEU A 440 -13.12 -19.96 -3.67
N GLU A 441 -13.28 -21.25 -3.94
CA GLU A 441 -13.12 -22.32 -2.96
C GLU A 441 -11.99 -23.29 -3.36
N ALA A 442 -11.78 -23.51 -4.66
CA ALA A 442 -10.75 -24.40 -5.16
C ALA A 442 -10.22 -24.00 -6.54
N VAL A 443 -9.00 -24.43 -6.83
CA VAL A 443 -8.37 -24.36 -8.16
C VAL A 443 -7.93 -25.76 -8.59
N THR A 444 -8.05 -26.06 -9.88
CA THR A 444 -7.48 -27.27 -10.48
C THR A 444 -6.15 -26.92 -11.11
N LEU A 445 -5.09 -27.54 -10.58
CA LEU A 445 -3.73 -27.38 -11.06
C LEU A 445 -3.43 -28.50 -12.06
N ARG A 446 -2.80 -28.16 -13.18
CA ARG A 446 -2.24 -29.13 -14.13
C ARG A 446 -0.73 -28.97 -14.20
N ASN A 447 -0.02 -30.09 -14.08
CA ASN A 447 1.39 -30.12 -14.43
C ASN A 447 1.54 -30.35 -15.95
N ALA A 448 2.11 -29.38 -16.66
CA ALA A 448 2.24 -29.42 -18.11
C ALA A 448 3.21 -30.50 -18.65
N VAL A 449 4.06 -31.07 -17.79
CA VAL A 449 5.00 -32.15 -18.16
C VAL A 449 4.39 -33.52 -17.93
N THR A 450 3.78 -33.75 -16.76
CA THR A 450 3.20 -35.06 -16.42
C THR A 450 1.76 -35.23 -16.90
N GLY A 451 1.05 -34.13 -17.16
CA GLY A 451 -0.39 -34.11 -17.43
C GLY A 451 -1.25 -34.37 -16.20
N GLU A 452 -0.66 -34.51 -15.01
CA GLU A 452 -1.40 -34.74 -13.77
C GLU A 452 -2.23 -33.50 -13.42
N GLU A 453 -3.53 -33.72 -13.18
CA GLU A 453 -4.45 -32.69 -12.69
C GLU A 453 -4.84 -32.97 -11.24
N LYS A 454 -4.81 -31.92 -10.41
CA LYS A 454 -5.18 -32.00 -9.01
C LYS A 454 -5.95 -30.76 -8.58
N SER A 455 -7.15 -30.97 -8.04
CA SER A 455 -7.92 -29.92 -7.39
C SER A 455 -7.43 -29.70 -5.95
N VAL A 456 -7.21 -28.45 -5.60
CA VAL A 456 -6.72 -28.03 -4.28
C VAL A 456 -7.60 -26.90 -3.73
N PRO A 457 -7.85 -26.87 -2.40
CA PRO A 457 -8.51 -25.73 -1.78
C PRO A 457 -7.71 -24.45 -1.99
N ALA A 458 -8.38 -23.36 -2.32
CA ALA A 458 -7.77 -22.06 -2.56
C ALA A 458 -8.74 -20.95 -2.22
N LYS A 459 -8.41 -20.12 -1.21
CA LYS A 459 -9.19 -18.92 -0.89
C LYS A 459 -8.76 -17.70 -1.69
N ALA A 460 -7.50 -17.67 -2.13
CA ALA A 460 -6.95 -16.57 -2.92
C ALA A 460 -5.99 -17.06 -4.00
N LEU A 461 -6.19 -16.55 -5.21
CA LEU A 461 -5.36 -16.72 -6.39
C LEU A 461 -4.95 -15.34 -6.92
N PHE A 462 -3.66 -15.05 -6.94
CA PHE A 462 -3.11 -13.80 -7.47
C PHE A 462 -2.45 -14.05 -8.82
N VAL A 463 -2.81 -13.26 -9.83
CA VAL A 463 -2.35 -13.44 -11.22
C VAL A 463 -1.38 -12.33 -11.61
N TYR A 464 -0.18 -12.72 -12.07
CA TYR A 464 0.90 -11.85 -12.54
C TYR A 464 1.49 -12.41 -13.86
N ILE A 465 0.71 -12.34 -14.94
CA ILE A 465 1.08 -12.83 -16.28
C ILE A 465 1.30 -11.66 -17.23
#